data_AF-A0A957CVH6-F1
#
_entry.id   AF-A0A957CVH6-F1
#
_cell.length_a   1.000
_cell.length_b   1.000
_cell.length_c   1.000
_cell.angle_alpha   90.00
_cell.angle_beta   90.00
_cell.angle_gamma   90.00
#
_symmetry.space_group_name_H-M   'P 1'
#
loop_
_entity.id
_entity.type
_entity.pdbx_description
1 polymer ?
#
loop_
_entity_poly.entity_id
_entity_poly.type
_entity_poly.pdbx_seq_one_letter_code
_entity_poly.pdbx_strand_id
1 'polypeptide(L)'
;GLGVAETAVSDALRFLLLRQGEDGRFAEDTAVADSAPPWAKPGDLASELYLTANAGFWLAHFGFKDAAQQAANYLARHLNRELHTLPSFAQTYWLAGGLWWILGMADEALTAVDNHLYTHLPESASDLAWMLYALLLAGIETDRGVIVSGVLKLKDKQEEDGRFPSDVGQDTHTTLEALAVFKTVPTTLLGN
;
A
#
# COMPACT_ATOMS: atom_id res chain seq x y z
N GLY A 1 20.41 6.03 3.27
CA GLY A 1 19.17 5.85 4.05
C GLY A 1 19.53 5.31 5.41
N LEU A 2 18.78 5.65 6.45
CA LEU A 2 18.89 5.00 7.76
C LEU A 2 18.60 3.52 7.54
N GLY A 3 19.63 2.68 7.61
CA GLY A 3 19.47 1.23 7.48
C GLY A 3 18.94 0.64 8.78
N VAL A 4 18.63 -0.65 8.76
CA VAL A 4 18.20 -1.45 9.94
C VAL A 4 19.20 -1.37 11.11
N ALA A 5 20.42 -0.88 10.88
CA ALA A 5 21.42 -0.58 11.90
C ALA A 5 21.06 0.59 12.84
N GLU A 6 20.08 1.41 12.49
CA GLU A 6 19.57 2.47 13.36
C GLU A 6 18.65 1.87 14.44
N THR A 7 18.83 2.29 15.70
CA THR A 7 18.16 1.67 16.86
C THR A 7 16.65 1.91 16.85
N ALA A 8 16.17 3.10 16.49
CA ALA A 8 14.74 3.35 16.42
C ALA A 8 14.05 2.51 15.32
N VAL A 9 14.70 2.31 14.17
CA VAL A 9 14.24 1.45 13.07
C VAL A 9 14.19 -0.01 13.54
N SER A 10 15.28 -0.53 14.09
CA SER A 10 15.32 -1.93 14.56
C SER A 10 14.32 -2.19 15.70
N ASP A 11 14.13 -1.24 16.61
CA ASP A 11 13.15 -1.37 17.70
C ASP A 11 11.70 -1.33 17.21
N ALA A 12 11.37 -0.46 16.24
CA ALA A 12 10.05 -0.42 15.62
C ALA A 12 9.74 -1.71 14.84
N LEU A 13 10.72 -2.25 14.11
CA LEU A 13 10.57 -3.52 13.40
C LEU A 13 10.37 -4.68 14.37
N ARG A 14 11.14 -4.73 15.46
CA ARG A 14 10.95 -5.70 16.54
C ARG A 14 9.57 -5.60 17.18
N PHE A 15 9.03 -4.40 17.36
CA PHE A 15 7.66 -4.22 17.82
C PHE A 15 6.64 -4.85 16.87
N LEU A 16 6.77 -4.62 15.55
CA LEU A 16 5.89 -5.24 14.55
C LEU A 16 5.99 -6.77 14.59
N LEU A 17 7.20 -7.32 14.64
CA LEU A 17 7.41 -8.77 14.71
C LEU A 17 6.74 -9.40 15.94
N LEU A 18 6.79 -8.72 17.10
CA LEU A 18 6.13 -9.19 18.32
C LEU A 18 4.60 -9.05 18.29
N ARG A 19 4.05 -8.20 17.41
CA ARG A 19 2.61 -8.00 17.24
C ARG A 19 1.98 -8.89 16.18
N GLN A 20 2.79 -9.51 15.31
CA GLN A 20 2.29 -10.43 14.31
C GLN A 20 1.68 -11.67 14.99
N GLY A 21 0.44 -12.00 14.63
CA GLY A 21 -0.20 -13.24 15.05
C GLY A 21 0.47 -14.47 14.44
N GLU A 22 0.29 -15.64 15.06
CA GLU A 22 0.86 -16.91 14.58
C GLU A 22 0.43 -17.30 13.15
N ASP A 23 -0.72 -16.79 12.70
CA ASP A 23 -1.24 -16.99 11.35
C ASP A 23 -0.79 -15.91 10.35
N GLY A 24 0.08 -15.00 10.77
CA GLY A 24 0.65 -13.91 9.99
C GLY A 24 -0.12 -12.59 10.04
N ARG A 25 -1.28 -12.54 10.72
CA ARG A 25 -2.16 -11.37 10.74
C ARG A 25 -1.65 -10.25 11.64
N PHE A 26 -2.13 -9.04 11.37
CA PHE A 26 -2.01 -7.88 12.24
C PHE A 26 -3.40 -7.35 12.58
N ALA A 27 -3.59 -6.98 13.85
CA ALA A 27 -4.80 -6.35 14.37
C ALA A 27 -4.43 -5.38 15.48
N GLU A 28 -5.24 -4.34 15.67
CA GLU A 28 -5.14 -3.51 16.87
C GLU A 28 -5.60 -4.26 18.12
N ASP A 29 -5.18 -3.77 19.28
CA ASP A 29 -5.57 -4.32 20.58
C ASP A 29 -7.07 -4.13 20.84
N THR A 30 -7.74 -5.14 21.39
CA THR A 30 -9.19 -5.04 21.69
C THR A 30 -9.50 -3.95 22.72
N ALA A 31 -8.51 -3.53 23.52
CA ALA A 31 -8.65 -2.42 24.46
C ALA A 31 -8.96 -1.07 23.78
N VAL A 32 -8.63 -0.88 22.50
CA VAL A 32 -8.91 0.37 21.76
C VAL A 32 -10.18 0.31 20.92
N ALA A 33 -10.94 -0.79 20.97
CA ALA A 33 -12.04 -1.06 20.05
C ALA A 33 -13.10 0.04 19.99
N ASP A 34 -13.41 0.68 21.12
CA ASP A 34 -14.43 1.75 21.20
C ASP A 34 -13.99 3.07 20.57
N SER A 35 -12.67 3.28 20.43
CA SER A 35 -12.07 4.49 19.87
C SER A 35 -11.42 4.28 18.51
N ALA A 36 -11.31 3.02 18.06
CA ALA A 36 -10.62 2.67 16.84
C ALA A 36 -11.37 3.21 15.62
N PRO A 37 -10.68 3.84 14.66
CA PRO A 37 -11.29 4.20 13.39
C PRO A 37 -11.69 2.95 12.60
N PRO A 38 -12.57 3.08 11.59
CA PRO A 38 -13.11 1.93 10.85
C PRO A 38 -12.06 1.01 10.23
N TRP A 39 -10.88 1.52 9.86
CA TRP A 39 -9.79 0.75 9.24
C TRP A 39 -8.86 0.06 10.23
N ALA A 40 -9.03 0.31 11.53
CA ALA A 40 -8.19 -0.25 12.59
C ALA A 40 -9.03 -0.93 13.67
N LYS A 41 -10.28 -1.29 13.34
CA LYS A 41 -11.23 -1.83 14.31
C LYS A 41 -10.85 -3.27 14.67
N PRO A 42 -10.56 -3.59 15.95
CA PRO A 42 -10.26 -4.95 16.37
C PRO A 42 -11.42 -5.91 16.09
N GLY A 43 -11.11 -7.10 15.55
CA GLY A 43 -12.09 -8.15 15.25
C GLY A 43 -12.92 -7.92 13.97
N ASP A 44 -12.65 -6.85 13.23
CA ASP A 44 -13.23 -6.61 11.91
C ASP A 44 -12.29 -7.10 10.81
N LEU A 45 -12.78 -7.99 9.93
CA LEU A 45 -11.94 -8.65 8.92
C LEU A 45 -11.32 -7.65 7.93
N ALA A 46 -12.06 -6.63 7.50
CA ALA A 46 -11.53 -5.63 6.57
C ALA A 46 -10.37 -4.84 7.23
N SER A 47 -10.53 -4.47 8.49
CA SER A 47 -9.46 -3.82 9.28
C SER A 47 -8.23 -4.71 9.43
N GLU A 48 -8.42 -5.99 9.76
CA GLU A 48 -7.32 -6.96 9.90
C GLU A 48 -6.56 -7.15 8.58
N LEU A 49 -7.26 -7.29 7.45
CA LEU A 49 -6.63 -7.41 6.14
C LEU A 49 -5.84 -6.14 5.78
N TYR A 50 -6.40 -4.96 6.03
CA TYR A 50 -5.70 -3.71 5.81
C TYR A 50 -4.43 -3.58 6.66
N LEU A 51 -4.52 -3.81 7.97
CA LEU A 51 -3.36 -3.73 8.87
C LEU A 51 -2.30 -4.78 8.51
N THR A 52 -2.73 -5.98 8.12
CA THR A 52 -1.83 -7.05 7.67
C THR A 52 -1.10 -6.68 6.38
N ALA A 53 -1.81 -6.11 5.40
CA ALA A 53 -1.19 -5.62 4.17
C ALA A 53 -0.20 -4.49 4.44
N ASN A 54 -0.56 -3.54 5.30
CA ASN A 54 0.28 -2.40 5.65
C ASN A 54 1.57 -2.84 6.39
N ALA A 55 1.43 -3.58 7.49
CA ALA A 55 2.58 -4.07 8.24
C ALA A 55 3.45 -5.03 7.42
N GLY A 56 2.82 -5.95 6.68
CA GLY A 56 3.52 -6.89 5.80
C GLY A 56 4.33 -6.17 4.72
N PHE A 57 3.76 -5.16 4.07
CA PHE A 57 4.46 -4.33 3.07
C PHE A 57 5.73 -3.71 3.64
N TRP A 58 5.66 -3.06 4.80
CA TRP A 58 6.84 -2.44 5.41
C TRP A 58 7.86 -3.47 5.88
N LEU A 59 7.43 -4.58 6.46
CA LEU A 59 8.34 -5.68 6.81
C LEU A 59 9.09 -6.20 5.58
N ALA A 60 8.41 -6.35 4.44
CA ALA A 60 9.03 -6.75 3.19
C ALA A 60 10.04 -5.70 2.69
N HIS A 61 9.64 -4.42 2.71
CA HIS A 61 10.49 -3.30 2.30
C HIS A 61 11.78 -3.21 3.13
N PHE A 62 11.72 -3.49 4.44
CA PHE A 62 12.88 -3.54 5.32
C PHE A 62 13.63 -4.89 5.32
N GLY A 63 13.22 -5.86 4.50
CA GLY A 63 13.93 -7.12 4.29
C GLY A 63 13.58 -8.25 5.27
N PHE A 64 12.52 -8.13 6.06
CA PHE A 64 12.04 -9.16 7.00
C PHE A 64 11.17 -10.19 6.28
N LYS A 65 11.81 -10.97 5.39
CA LYS A 65 11.14 -11.86 4.44
C LYS A 65 10.20 -12.88 5.10
N ASP A 66 10.59 -13.54 6.17
CA ASP A 66 9.77 -14.60 6.78
C ASP A 66 8.47 -14.06 7.40
N ALA A 67 8.54 -12.92 8.08
CA ALA A 67 7.39 -12.25 8.66
C ALA A 67 6.47 -11.67 7.57
N ALA A 68 7.07 -11.05 6.55
CA ALA A 68 6.36 -10.56 5.38
C ALA A 68 5.65 -11.70 4.63
N GLN A 69 6.29 -12.86 4.47
CA GLN A 69 5.72 -14.02 3.79
C GLN A 69 4.50 -14.58 4.54
N GLN A 70 4.52 -14.59 5.88
CA GLN A 70 3.37 -14.99 6.67
C GLN A 70 2.19 -14.03 6.49
N ALA A 71 2.43 -12.72 6.52
CA ALA A 71 1.39 -11.72 6.23
C ALA A 71 0.84 -11.87 4.81
N ALA A 72 1.71 -12.06 3.82
CA ALA A 72 1.34 -12.26 2.42
C ALA A 72 0.46 -13.51 2.22
N ASN A 73 0.80 -14.62 2.90
CA ASN A 73 0.02 -15.86 2.86
C ASN A 73 -1.33 -15.69 3.57
N TYR A 74 -1.40 -14.94 4.66
CA TYR A 74 -2.67 -14.61 5.30
C TYR A 74 -3.59 -13.85 4.35
N LEU A 75 -3.09 -12.84 3.64
CA LEU A 75 -3.87 -12.09 2.65
C LEU A 75 -4.30 -12.97 1.48
N ALA A 76 -3.40 -13.81 0.96
CA ALA A 76 -3.68 -14.67 -0.20
C ALA A 76 -4.82 -15.67 0.07
N ARG A 77 -4.98 -16.14 1.32
CA ARG A 77 -6.12 -16.99 1.73
C ARG A 77 -7.48 -16.29 1.64
N HIS A 78 -7.49 -14.96 1.65
CA HIS A 78 -8.71 -14.15 1.57
C HIS A 78 -8.93 -13.52 0.18
N LEU A 79 -7.98 -13.71 -0.74
CA LEU A 79 -8.11 -13.25 -2.12
C LEU A 79 -9.12 -14.14 -2.86
N ASN A 80 -10.27 -13.55 -3.23
CA ASN A 80 -11.21 -14.19 -4.13
C ASN A 80 -10.59 -14.22 -5.53
N ARG A 81 -10.17 -15.40 -5.99
CA ARG A 81 -9.51 -15.59 -7.29
C ARG A 81 -10.45 -15.45 -8.48
N GLU A 82 -11.77 -15.60 -8.29
CA GLU A 82 -12.74 -15.42 -9.37
C GLU A 82 -13.08 -13.95 -9.59
N LEU A 83 -13.24 -13.21 -8.49
CA LEU A 83 -13.59 -11.79 -8.52
C LEU A 83 -12.36 -10.87 -8.51
N HIS A 84 -11.17 -11.42 -8.26
CA HIS A 84 -9.93 -10.68 -8.04
C HIS A 84 -10.05 -9.65 -6.91
N THR A 85 -10.75 -10.00 -5.83
CA THR A 85 -11.06 -9.09 -4.71
C THR A 85 -10.59 -9.59 -3.35
N LEU A 86 -10.16 -8.65 -2.51
CA LEU A 86 -10.05 -8.78 -1.05
C LEU A 86 -11.28 -8.11 -0.41
N PRO A 87 -11.90 -8.71 0.63
CA PRO A 87 -13.03 -8.14 1.34
C PRO A 87 -12.56 -7.04 2.32
N SER A 88 -11.95 -5.99 1.78
CA SER A 88 -11.28 -4.94 2.54
C SER A 88 -11.35 -3.58 1.81
N PHE A 89 -10.76 -2.57 2.42
CA PHE A 89 -10.60 -1.23 1.85
C PHE A 89 -9.72 -1.24 0.59
N ALA A 90 -9.91 -0.26 -0.30
CA ALA A 90 -9.14 -0.14 -1.54
C ALA A 90 -7.62 -0.11 -1.27
N GLN A 91 -7.22 0.54 -0.18
CA GLN A 91 -5.85 0.66 0.29
C GLN A 91 -5.16 -0.70 0.49
N THR A 92 -5.93 -1.71 0.91
CA THR A 92 -5.42 -3.06 1.10
C THR A 92 -4.87 -3.64 -0.19
N TYR A 93 -5.44 -3.32 -1.35
CA TYR A 93 -5.05 -3.90 -2.63
C TYR A 93 -3.67 -3.44 -3.09
N TRP A 94 -3.35 -2.15 -2.99
CA TRP A 94 -2.03 -1.66 -3.41
C TRP A 94 -0.93 -2.00 -2.43
N LEU A 95 -1.24 -2.07 -1.13
CA LEU A 95 -0.29 -2.57 -0.12
C LEU A 95 -0.04 -4.07 -0.28
N ALA A 96 -1.09 -4.88 -0.45
CA ALA A 96 -0.96 -6.32 -0.69
C ALA A 96 -0.28 -6.62 -2.03
N GLY A 97 -0.63 -5.88 -3.10
CA GLY A 97 0.01 -5.98 -4.41
C GLY A 97 1.50 -5.68 -4.34
N GLY A 98 1.90 -4.59 -3.68
CA GLY A 98 3.31 -4.26 -3.45
C GLY A 98 4.03 -5.31 -2.60
N LEU A 99 3.39 -5.81 -1.54
CA LEU A 99 3.93 -6.89 -0.71
C LEU A 99 4.19 -8.17 -1.52
N TRP A 100 3.19 -8.64 -2.27
CA TRP A 100 3.31 -9.82 -3.12
C TRP A 100 4.36 -9.63 -4.21
N TRP A 101 4.47 -8.42 -4.75
CA TRP A 101 5.51 -8.06 -5.72
C TRP A 101 6.92 -8.21 -5.13
N ILE A 102 7.19 -7.59 -3.97
CA ILE A 102 8.49 -7.67 -3.29
C ILE A 102 8.88 -9.12 -2.99
N LEU A 103 7.91 -9.97 -2.65
CA LEU A 103 8.12 -11.39 -2.33
C LEU A 103 8.17 -12.31 -3.54
N GLY A 104 7.87 -11.82 -4.75
CA GLY A 104 7.83 -12.63 -5.97
C GLY A 104 6.62 -13.57 -6.06
N MET A 105 5.52 -13.26 -5.36
CA MET A 105 4.24 -13.98 -5.46
C MET A 105 3.48 -13.52 -6.70
N ALA A 106 3.92 -13.99 -7.87
CA ALA A 106 3.53 -13.45 -9.17
C ALA A 106 2.02 -13.50 -9.44
N ASP A 107 1.35 -14.62 -9.13
CA ASP A 107 -0.08 -14.77 -9.41
C ASP A 107 -0.92 -13.77 -8.60
N GLU A 108 -0.65 -13.67 -7.29
CA GLU A 108 -1.33 -12.73 -6.41
C GLU A 108 -1.01 -11.27 -6.75
N ALA A 109 0.25 -10.96 -7.07
CA ALA A 109 0.68 -9.62 -7.46
C ALA A 109 0.01 -9.18 -8.77
N LEU A 110 -0.01 -10.01 -9.80
CA LEU A 110 -0.70 -9.71 -11.07
C LEU A 110 -2.21 -9.54 -10.85
N THR A 111 -2.81 -10.35 -9.99
CA THR A 111 -4.23 -10.23 -9.64
C THR A 111 -4.55 -8.86 -9.01
N ALA A 112 -3.74 -8.42 -8.03
CA ALA A 112 -3.96 -7.13 -7.40
C ALA A 112 -3.62 -5.95 -8.34
N VAL A 113 -2.45 -5.98 -8.96
CA VAL A 113 -1.86 -4.84 -9.67
C VAL A 113 -2.46 -4.68 -11.06
N ASP A 114 -2.41 -5.73 -11.87
CA ASP A 114 -2.76 -5.65 -13.29
C ASP A 114 -4.24 -5.94 -13.55
N ASN A 115 -4.89 -6.78 -12.74
CA ASN A 115 -6.32 -7.08 -12.91
C ASN A 115 -7.23 -6.13 -12.13
N HIS A 116 -6.95 -5.92 -10.84
CA HIS A 116 -7.81 -5.10 -9.98
C HIS A 116 -7.49 -3.60 -10.09
N LEU A 117 -6.30 -3.17 -9.68
CA LEU A 117 -5.96 -1.76 -9.57
C LEU A 117 -5.93 -1.03 -10.92
N TYR A 118 -5.43 -1.67 -11.98
CA TYR A 118 -5.46 -1.09 -13.32
C TYR A 118 -6.88 -0.73 -13.80
N THR A 119 -7.88 -1.53 -13.41
CA THR A 119 -9.28 -1.32 -13.82
C THR A 119 -10.08 -0.50 -12.80
N HIS A 120 -9.56 -0.31 -11.59
CA HIS A 120 -10.21 0.39 -10.47
C HIS A 120 -9.29 1.46 -9.86
N LEU A 121 -8.65 2.27 -10.71
CA LEU A 121 -7.79 3.36 -10.25
C LEU A 121 -8.60 4.33 -9.36
N PRO A 122 -8.07 4.74 -8.19
CA PRO A 122 -8.76 5.67 -7.31
C PRO A 122 -9.15 6.98 -8.02
N GLU A 123 -10.21 7.63 -7.55
CA GLU A 123 -10.69 8.89 -8.12
C GLU A 123 -10.09 10.13 -7.46
N SER A 124 -9.80 10.06 -6.16
CA SER A 124 -9.20 11.17 -5.43
C SER A 124 -7.69 11.24 -5.65
N ALA A 125 -7.15 12.46 -5.59
CA ALA A 125 -5.72 12.66 -5.76
C ALA A 125 -4.92 12.03 -4.60
N SER A 126 -5.47 12.04 -3.38
CA SER A 126 -4.85 11.42 -2.20
C SER A 126 -4.67 9.92 -2.34
N ASP A 127 -5.72 9.19 -2.71
CA ASP A 127 -5.59 7.74 -2.87
C ASP A 127 -4.74 7.37 -4.10
N LEU A 128 -4.82 8.15 -5.18
CA LEU A 128 -3.93 7.96 -6.35
C LEU A 128 -2.46 8.15 -5.99
N ALA A 129 -2.14 9.25 -5.28
CA ALA A 129 -0.77 9.55 -4.88
C ALA A 129 -0.21 8.47 -3.96
N TRP A 130 -0.98 8.05 -2.95
CA TRP A 130 -0.55 7.00 -2.03
C TRP A 130 -0.41 5.64 -2.73
N MET A 131 -1.37 5.24 -3.55
CA MET A 131 -1.30 4.01 -4.34
C MET A 131 -0.03 3.99 -5.18
N LEU A 132 0.20 5.01 -6.01
CA LEU A 132 1.37 5.08 -6.89
C LEU A 132 2.67 5.09 -6.09
N TYR A 133 2.74 5.85 -5.00
CA TYR A 133 3.90 5.90 -4.13
C TYR A 133 4.22 4.51 -3.56
N ALA A 134 3.23 3.78 -3.05
CA ALA A 134 3.41 2.43 -2.52
C ALA A 134 3.88 1.44 -3.59
N LEU A 135 3.28 1.45 -4.79
CA LEU A 135 3.66 0.55 -5.87
C LEU A 135 5.09 0.84 -6.38
N LEU A 136 5.46 2.12 -6.53
CA LEU A 136 6.81 2.51 -6.91
C LEU A 136 7.84 2.14 -5.83
N LEU A 137 7.49 2.31 -4.56
CA LEU A 137 8.33 1.91 -3.43
C LEU A 137 8.52 0.38 -3.35
N ALA A 138 7.55 -0.39 -3.84
CA ALA A 138 7.66 -1.85 -4.01
C ALA A 138 8.60 -2.26 -5.16
N GLY A 139 9.00 -1.32 -6.01
CA GLY A 139 9.81 -1.58 -7.20
C GLY A 139 9.01 -2.12 -8.39
N ILE A 140 7.70 -1.83 -8.46
CA ILE A 140 6.90 -2.10 -9.67
C ILE A 140 7.39 -1.19 -10.80
N GLU A 141 7.53 -1.75 -12.00
CA GLU A 141 8.15 -1.03 -13.11
C GLU A 141 7.31 0.16 -13.57
N THR A 142 7.98 1.26 -13.95
CA THR A 142 7.31 2.51 -14.31
C THR A 142 6.57 2.46 -15.66
N ASP A 143 6.81 1.44 -16.47
CA ASP A 143 6.15 1.20 -17.75
C ASP A 143 4.92 0.28 -17.62
N ARG A 144 4.63 -0.24 -16.41
CA ARG A 144 3.40 -0.99 -16.12
C ARG A 144 2.16 -0.13 -16.33
N GLY A 145 1.12 -0.73 -16.89
CA GLY A 145 -0.13 -0.02 -17.23
C GLY A 145 -0.75 0.73 -16.04
N VAL A 146 -0.75 0.13 -14.84
CA VAL A 146 -1.28 0.78 -13.63
C VAL A 146 -0.50 2.04 -13.24
N ILE A 147 0.83 2.03 -13.40
CA ILE A 147 1.68 3.19 -13.09
C ILE A 147 1.47 4.26 -14.15
N VAL A 148 1.54 3.90 -15.43
CA VAL A 148 1.34 4.84 -16.55
C VAL A 148 -0.02 5.53 -16.45
N SER A 149 -1.10 4.75 -16.40
CA SER A 149 -2.46 5.29 -16.32
C SER A 149 -2.71 6.06 -15.03
N GLY A 150 -2.19 5.57 -13.90
CA GLY A 150 -2.33 6.25 -12.61
C GLY A 150 -1.60 7.59 -12.56
N VAL A 151 -0.37 7.67 -13.09
CA VAL A 151 0.42 8.92 -13.14
C VAL A 151 -0.25 9.97 -14.02
N LEU A 152 -0.76 9.56 -15.19
CA LEU A 152 -1.50 10.46 -16.07
C LEU A 152 -2.77 10.97 -15.37
N LYS A 153 -3.53 10.07 -14.75
CA LYS A 153 -4.73 10.45 -13.99
C LYS A 153 -4.40 11.36 -12.81
N LEU A 154 -3.31 11.10 -12.07
CA LEU A 154 -2.88 11.93 -10.95
C LEU A 154 -2.51 13.33 -11.44
N LYS A 155 -1.73 13.45 -12.53
CA LYS A 155 -1.35 14.73 -13.13
C LYS A 155 -2.59 15.60 -13.45
N ASP A 156 -3.66 14.98 -13.96
CA ASP A 156 -4.91 15.67 -14.28
C ASP A 156 -5.70 16.13 -13.03
N LYS A 157 -5.28 15.74 -11.82
CA LYS A 157 -5.87 16.19 -10.54
C LYS A 157 -5.16 17.41 -9.93
N GLN A 158 -4.11 17.94 -10.58
CA GLN A 158 -3.44 19.13 -10.06
C GLN A 158 -4.32 20.37 -10.22
N GLU A 159 -4.50 21.13 -9.15
CA GLU A 159 -5.24 22.39 -9.16
C GLU A 159 -4.37 23.56 -9.69
N GLU A 160 -5.01 24.69 -10.03
CA GLU A 160 -4.33 25.87 -10.61
C GLU A 160 -3.22 26.46 -9.72
N ASP A 161 -3.37 26.34 -8.39
CA ASP A 161 -2.38 26.77 -7.41
C ASP A 161 -1.23 25.77 -7.21
N GLY A 162 -1.26 24.65 -7.95
CA GLY A 162 -0.23 23.62 -7.96
C GLY A 162 -0.41 22.52 -6.91
N ARG A 163 -1.43 22.59 -6.05
CA ARG A 163 -1.68 21.55 -5.03
C ARG A 163 -2.37 20.32 -5.63
N PHE A 164 -2.30 19.21 -4.89
CA PHE A 164 -3.14 18.05 -5.08
C PHE A 164 -4.14 17.95 -3.93
N PRO A 165 -5.45 17.92 -4.21
CA PRO A 165 -6.48 17.98 -3.17
C PRO A 165 -6.61 16.67 -2.39
N SER A 166 -6.89 16.79 -1.09
CA SER A 166 -7.16 15.65 -0.21
C SER A 166 -8.64 15.65 0.23
N ASP A 167 -9.24 14.46 0.28
CA ASP A 167 -10.63 14.30 0.74
C ASP A 167 -10.83 14.65 2.22
N VAL A 168 -9.73 14.71 3.00
CA VAL A 168 -9.72 15.00 4.44
C VAL A 168 -9.00 16.31 4.78
N GLY A 169 -8.77 17.17 3.80
CA GLY A 169 -8.14 18.48 3.98
C GLY A 169 -6.63 18.43 4.26
N GLN A 170 -5.97 17.32 3.92
CA GLN A 170 -4.52 17.15 4.05
C GLN A 170 -3.78 17.40 2.72
N ASP A 171 -4.15 18.47 2.01
CA ASP A 171 -3.62 18.80 0.67
C ASP A 171 -2.08 18.85 0.64
N THR A 172 -1.45 19.34 1.71
CA THR A 172 0.02 19.37 1.82
C THR A 172 0.62 17.96 1.76
N HIS A 173 0.04 17.01 2.48
CA HIS A 173 0.53 15.63 2.50
C HIS A 173 0.36 14.98 1.13
N THR A 174 -0.82 15.08 0.55
CA THR A 174 -1.12 14.58 -0.79
C THR A 174 -0.22 15.19 -1.85
N THR A 175 0.07 16.50 -1.77
CA THR A 175 0.99 17.18 -2.69
C THR A 175 2.41 16.64 -2.55
N LEU A 176 2.89 16.37 -1.33
CA LEU A 176 4.23 15.81 -1.11
C LEU A 176 4.35 14.39 -1.67
N GLU A 177 3.33 13.55 -1.51
CA GLU A 177 3.30 12.21 -2.09
C GLU A 177 3.27 12.26 -3.62
N ALA A 178 2.46 13.14 -4.22
CA ALA A 178 2.44 13.34 -5.67
C ALA A 178 3.82 13.78 -6.20
N LEU A 179 4.51 14.68 -5.50
CA LEU A 179 5.88 15.07 -5.85
C LEU A 179 6.86 13.89 -5.76
N ALA A 180 6.72 13.02 -4.76
CA ALA A 180 7.55 11.82 -4.65
C ALA A 180 7.32 10.84 -5.81
N VAL A 181 6.06 10.68 -6.24
CA VAL A 181 5.69 9.91 -7.44
C VAL A 181 6.35 10.50 -8.69
N PHE A 182 6.15 11.80 -8.97
CA PHE A 182 6.69 12.43 -10.18
C PHE A 182 8.22 12.44 -10.23
N LYS A 183 8.88 12.52 -9.07
CA LYS A 183 10.34 12.42 -8.98
C LYS A 183 10.86 11.03 -9.39
N THR A 184 10.04 9.99 -9.23
CA THR A 184 10.46 8.60 -9.42
C THR A 184 10.23 8.11 -10.85
N VAL A 185 9.25 8.68 -11.56
CA VAL A 185 8.89 8.26 -12.92
C VAL A 185 9.69 9.01 -14.00
N PRO A 186 9.88 8.43 -15.19
CA PRO A 186 10.58 9.10 -16.30
C PRO A 186 9.87 10.40 -16.73
N THR A 187 10.65 11.43 -17.10
CA THR A 187 10.09 12.71 -17.58
C THR A 187 9.26 12.57 -18.85
N THR A 188 9.55 11.55 -19.67
CA THR A 188 8.78 11.23 -20.87
C THR A 188 7.34 10.88 -20.57
N LEU A 189 7.06 10.25 -19.41
CA LEU A 189 5.69 9.98 -18.95
C LEU A 189 4.96 11.26 -18.53
N LEU A 190 5.71 12.30 -18.15
CA LEU A 190 5.15 13.58 -17.72
C LEU A 190 4.86 14.53 -18.90
N GLY A 191 5.25 14.15 -20.12
CA GLY A 191 5.05 14.94 -21.34
C GLY A 191 6.12 16.00 -21.61
N ASN A 192 7.32 15.81 -21.06
CA ASN A 192 8.52 16.62 -21.35
C ASN A 192 9.53 15.83 -22.18
#